data_AF-A0A7L9C6C4-F1
#
_entry.id   AF-A0A7L9C6C4-F1
#
_cell.length_a   1.000
_cell.length_b   1.000
_cell.length_c   1.000
_cell.angle_alpha   90.00
_cell.angle_beta   90.00
_cell.angle_gamma   90.00
#
_symmetry.space_group_name_H-M   'P 1'
#
loop_
_entity.id
_entity.type
_entity.pdbx_description
1 polymer ?
#
loop_
_entity_poly.entity_id
_entity_poly.type
_entity_poly.pdbx_seq_one_letter_code
_entity_poly.pdbx_strand_id
1 'polypeptide(L)'
;MDNTIIAALIGAIGGLIGAWIGGVISRKASIEAVESSNKNAINIMQRQEFFSASSKFKSAILYELSGFYPIDQNWNENDFPRIYESIPKISSAATEFRYFVTRKTEFDRTVSAYNKYCRETTYESIAAYTMFPSMKKERDIGKREEFKNIVEHLLSFADEK
;
A
#
# COMPACT_ATOMS: atom_id res chain seq x y z
N MET A 1 70.97 6.13 33.27
CA MET A 1 69.69 6.52 32.63
C MET A 1 68.60 5.86 33.45
N ASP A 2 67.88 6.63 34.26
CA ASP A 2 67.02 6.09 35.31
C ASP A 2 65.80 5.37 34.71
N ASN A 3 65.52 4.17 35.19
CA ASN A 3 64.35 3.35 34.81
C ASN A 3 63.02 4.12 34.93
N THR A 4 62.98 5.16 35.76
CA THR A 4 61.86 6.08 35.94
C THR A 4 61.52 6.88 34.68
N ILE A 5 62.52 7.28 33.89
CA ILE A 5 62.33 8.05 32.65
C ILE A 5 61.75 7.15 31.54
N ILE A 6 62.21 5.89 31.47
CA ILE A 6 61.72 4.90 30.51
C ILE A 6 60.26 4.54 30.81
N ALA A 7 59.90 4.35 32.08
CA ALA A 7 58.53 4.05 32.50
C ALA A 7 57.56 5.20 32.18
N ALA A 8 57.98 6.45 32.40
CA ALA A 8 57.17 7.63 32.07
C ALA A 8 56.92 7.77 30.56
N LEU A 9 57.93 7.46 29.73
CA LEU A 9 57.81 7.53 28.26
C LEU A 9 56.82 6.48 27.72
N ILE A 10 56.88 5.25 28.23
CA ILE A 10 55.97 4.14 27.83
C ILE A 10 54.52 4.48 28.24
N GLY A 11 54.31 5.03 29.43
CA GLY A 11 52.98 5.44 29.90
C GLY A 11 52.37 6.55 29.04
N ALA A 12 53.16 7.55 28.64
CA ALA A 12 52.68 8.65 27.80
C ALA A 12 52.32 8.19 26.37
N ILE A 13 53.12 7.29 25.78
CA ILE A 13 52.85 6.72 24.45
C ILE A 13 51.61 5.82 24.49
N GLY A 14 51.46 4.99 25.52
CA GLY A 14 50.29 4.14 25.70
C GLY A 14 48.99 4.94 25.86
N GLY A 15 49.03 6.06 26.60
CA GLY A 15 47.88 6.96 26.76
C GLY A 15 47.45 7.65 25.46
N LEU A 16 48.41 8.11 24.64
CA LEU A 16 48.13 8.74 23.35
C LEU A 16 47.54 7.76 22.33
N ILE A 17 48.07 6.52 22.28
CA ILE A 17 47.55 5.47 21.39
C ILE A 17 46.14 5.03 21.84
N GLY A 18 45.93 4.84 23.15
CA GLY A 18 44.62 4.50 23.70
C GLY A 18 43.55 5.56 23.41
N ALA A 19 43.90 6.85 23.56
CA ALA A 19 42.99 7.95 23.24
C ALA A 19 42.64 8.02 21.75
N TRP A 20 43.61 7.76 20.87
CA TRP A 20 43.38 7.76 19.42
C TRP A 20 42.49 6.59 18.98
N ILE A 21 42.77 5.38 19.47
CA ILE A 21 41.95 4.19 19.18
C ILE A 21 40.53 4.34 19.73
N GLY A 22 40.37 4.81 20.98
CA GLY A 22 39.06 5.08 21.58
C GLY A 22 38.26 6.13 20.79
N GLY A 23 38.92 7.19 20.33
CA GLY A 23 38.29 8.22 19.50
C GLY A 23 37.87 7.74 18.10
N VAL A 24 38.60 6.79 17.51
CA VAL A 24 38.23 6.17 16.21
C VAL A 24 37.05 5.22 16.38
N ILE A 25 37.05 4.39 17.42
CA ILE A 25 35.95 3.46 17.72
C ILE A 25 34.67 4.23 18.06
N SER A 26 34.76 5.28 18.87
CA SER A 26 33.62 6.16 19.21
C SER A 26 33.05 6.86 17.97
N ARG A 27 33.90 7.34 17.06
CA ARG A 27 33.44 7.92 15.78
C ARG A 27 32.73 6.90 14.88
N LYS A 28 33.24 5.67 14.78
CA LYS A 28 32.59 4.59 14.01
C LYS A 28 31.22 4.24 14.60
N ALA A 29 31.12 4.02 15.90
CA ALA A 29 29.86 3.72 16.58
C ALA A 29 28.84 4.87 16.41
N SER A 30 29.29 6.13 16.45
CA SER A 30 28.44 7.29 16.21
C SER A 30 27.91 7.34 14.76
N ILE A 31 28.75 7.07 13.76
CA ILE A 31 28.33 7.03 12.35
C ILE A 31 27.32 5.90 12.11
N GLU A 32 27.56 4.70 12.64
CA GLU A 32 26.65 3.56 12.51
C GLU A 32 25.31 3.82 13.20
N ALA A 33 25.31 4.48 14.36
CA ALA A 33 24.09 4.88 15.05
C ALA A 33 23.30 5.93 14.25
N VAL A 34 23.97 6.92 13.65
CA VAL A 34 23.33 7.91 12.78
C VAL A 34 22.76 7.25 11.53
N GLU A 35 23.48 6.33 10.89
CA GLU A 35 23.01 5.61 9.71
C GLU A 35 21.77 4.74 10.02
N SER A 36 21.80 4.01 11.13
CA SER A 36 20.66 3.21 11.59
C SER A 36 19.45 4.10 11.91
N SER A 37 19.66 5.22 12.60
CA SER A 37 18.61 6.20 12.89
C SER A 37 18.00 6.77 11.61
N ASN A 38 18.83 7.11 10.61
CA ASN A 38 18.36 7.63 9.33
C ASN A 38 17.55 6.59 8.55
N LYS A 39 17.99 5.33 8.51
CA LYS A 39 17.23 4.23 7.89
C LYS A 39 15.87 4.05 8.57
N ASN A 40 15.84 4.08 9.90
CA ASN A 40 14.59 3.99 10.65
C ASN A 40 13.66 5.17 10.36
N ALA A 41 14.18 6.40 10.30
CA ALA A 41 13.40 7.59 9.97
C ALA A 41 12.78 7.50 8.56
N ILE A 42 13.56 7.07 7.56
CA ILE A 42 13.09 6.86 6.18
C ILE A 42 11.97 5.82 6.16
N ASN A 43 12.14 4.69 6.85
CA ASN A 43 11.12 3.64 6.92
C ASN A 43 9.82 4.14 7.57
N ILE A 44 9.92 4.98 8.61
CA ILE A 44 8.75 5.59 9.26
C ILE A 44 8.04 6.53 8.28
N MET A 45 8.78 7.39 7.58
CA MET A 45 8.23 8.32 6.59
C MET A 45 7.52 7.58 5.45
N GLN A 46 8.18 6.60 4.83
CA GLN A 46 7.59 5.78 3.77
C GLN A 46 6.30 5.09 4.22
N ARG A 47 6.29 4.58 5.45
CA ARG A 47 5.10 3.95 6.04
C ARG A 47 3.97 4.94 6.27
N GLN A 48 4.27 6.15 6.72
CA GLN A 48 3.27 7.21 6.90
C GLN A 48 2.69 7.68 5.56
N GLU A 49 3.54 7.84 4.55
CA GLU A 49 3.10 8.17 3.18
C GLU A 49 2.20 7.10 2.60
N PHE A 50 2.58 5.82 2.74
CA PHE A 50 1.73 4.70 2.34
C PHE A 50 0.36 4.75 3.03
N PHE A 51 0.31 4.89 4.36
CA PHE A 51 -0.97 4.92 5.08
C PHE A 51 -1.86 6.09 4.65
N SER A 52 -1.27 7.27 4.42
CA SER A 52 -1.99 8.44 3.92
C SER A 52 -2.55 8.19 2.53
N ALA A 53 -1.73 7.64 1.62
CA ALA A 53 -2.15 7.30 0.25
C ALA A 53 -3.24 6.22 0.24
N SER A 54 -3.08 5.15 1.03
CA SER A 54 -4.06 4.08 1.20
C SER A 54 -5.39 4.60 1.71
N SER A 55 -5.38 5.48 2.72
CA SER A 55 -6.61 6.09 3.25
C SER A 55 -7.33 6.94 2.20
N LYS A 56 -6.58 7.74 1.43
CA LYS A 56 -7.14 8.57 0.34
C LYS A 56 -7.75 7.69 -0.75
N PHE A 57 -7.02 6.65 -1.17
CA PHE A 57 -7.47 5.72 -2.21
C PHE A 57 -8.75 4.98 -1.80
N LYS A 58 -8.79 4.40 -0.58
CA LYS A 58 -9.98 3.74 -0.05
C LYS A 58 -11.17 4.70 0.01
N SER A 59 -10.95 5.90 0.53
CA SER A 59 -12.02 6.90 0.64
C SER A 59 -12.57 7.30 -0.73
N ALA A 60 -11.71 7.46 -1.73
CA ALA A 60 -12.13 7.78 -3.11
C ALA A 60 -12.99 6.65 -3.71
N ILE A 61 -12.57 5.39 -3.58
CA ILE A 61 -13.36 4.24 -4.06
C ILE A 61 -14.72 4.19 -3.36
N LEU A 62 -14.74 4.24 -2.02
CA LEU A 62 -15.96 4.11 -1.24
C LEU A 62 -16.94 5.26 -1.49
N TYR A 63 -16.42 6.47 -1.69
CA TYR A 63 -17.23 7.64 -2.02
C TYR A 63 -17.91 7.48 -3.38
N GLU A 64 -17.15 7.10 -4.42
CA GLU A 64 -17.70 6.92 -5.76
C GLU A 64 -18.69 5.75 -5.84
N LEU A 65 -18.47 4.71 -5.03
CA LEU A 65 -19.36 3.57 -4.91
C LEU A 65 -20.44 3.76 -3.82
N SER A 66 -20.66 4.98 -3.33
CA SER A 66 -21.70 5.25 -2.33
C SER A 66 -23.08 4.91 -2.89
N GLY A 67 -23.80 4.01 -2.21
CA GLY A 67 -25.06 3.43 -2.67
C GLY A 67 -24.91 2.06 -3.35
N PHE A 68 -23.69 1.64 -3.66
CA PHE A 68 -23.36 0.31 -4.16
C PHE A 68 -22.51 -0.50 -3.18
N TYR A 69 -21.86 0.17 -2.22
CA TYR A 69 -21.05 -0.46 -1.19
C TYR A 69 -21.61 -0.14 0.21
N PRO A 70 -21.76 -1.13 1.12
CA PRO A 70 -21.51 -2.56 0.90
C PRO A 70 -22.47 -3.14 -0.15
N ILE A 71 -21.98 -4.12 -0.91
CA ILE A 71 -22.70 -4.65 -2.08
C ILE A 71 -23.88 -5.50 -1.61
N ASP A 72 -25.06 -4.93 -1.67
CA ASP A 72 -26.32 -5.54 -1.26
C ASP A 72 -27.07 -6.23 -2.43
N GLN A 73 -28.23 -6.81 -2.11
CA GLN A 73 -29.06 -7.50 -3.09
C GLN A 73 -30.01 -6.57 -3.88
N ASN A 74 -30.05 -5.27 -3.60
CA ASN A 74 -31.10 -4.39 -4.13
C ASN A 74 -30.51 -3.10 -4.68
N TRP A 75 -29.89 -3.21 -5.86
CA TRP A 75 -29.48 -2.03 -6.61
C TRP A 75 -30.67 -1.45 -7.37
N ASN A 76 -30.83 -0.14 -7.31
CA ASN A 76 -31.83 0.58 -8.09
C ASN A 76 -31.30 0.78 -9.52
N GLU A 77 -32.17 0.58 -10.52
CA GLU A 77 -31.87 0.84 -11.93
C GLU A 77 -31.41 2.29 -12.16
N ASN A 78 -32.04 3.24 -11.45
CA ASN A 78 -31.72 4.66 -11.58
C ASN A 78 -30.30 5.02 -11.10
N ASP A 79 -29.74 4.22 -10.20
CA ASP A 79 -28.37 4.43 -9.72
C ASP A 79 -27.35 3.84 -10.69
N PHE A 80 -27.72 2.83 -11.50
CA PHE A 80 -26.82 2.06 -12.34
C PHE A 80 -25.88 2.90 -13.25
N PRO A 81 -26.31 4.02 -13.87
CA PRO A 81 -25.41 4.89 -14.64
C PRO A 81 -24.20 5.38 -13.83
N ARG A 82 -24.32 5.54 -12.51
CA ARG A 82 -23.24 5.99 -11.63
C ARG A 82 -22.05 5.03 -11.59
N ILE A 83 -22.26 3.74 -11.88
CA ILE A 83 -21.18 2.74 -12.00
C ILE A 83 -20.27 3.06 -13.20
N TYR A 84 -20.85 3.53 -14.29
CA TYR A 84 -20.07 3.98 -15.44
C TYR A 84 -19.39 5.32 -15.15
N GLU A 85 -20.08 6.23 -14.48
CA GLU A 85 -19.56 7.57 -14.12
C GLU A 85 -18.41 7.51 -13.11
N SER A 86 -18.32 6.45 -12.29
CA SER A 86 -17.23 6.27 -11.32
C SER A 86 -15.91 5.83 -11.97
N ILE A 87 -15.93 5.28 -13.19
CA ILE A 87 -14.75 4.81 -13.94
C ILE A 87 -13.61 5.83 -13.97
N PRO A 88 -13.78 7.07 -14.48
CA PRO A 88 -12.69 8.03 -14.59
C PRO A 88 -12.08 8.41 -13.24
N LYS A 89 -12.92 8.52 -12.20
CA LYS A 89 -12.47 8.97 -10.88
C LYS A 89 -11.72 7.86 -10.13
N ILE A 90 -12.22 6.63 -10.17
CA ILE A 90 -11.52 5.46 -9.62
C ILE A 90 -10.23 5.19 -10.39
N SER A 91 -10.23 5.35 -11.72
CA SER A 91 -9.00 5.25 -12.53
C SER A 91 -7.95 6.32 -12.16
N SER A 92 -8.39 7.55 -11.88
CA SER A 92 -7.51 8.62 -11.42
C SER A 92 -6.91 8.30 -10.04
N ALA A 93 -7.76 7.93 -9.08
CA ALA A 93 -7.32 7.54 -7.74
C ALA A 93 -6.36 6.34 -7.77
N ALA A 94 -6.64 5.36 -8.64
CA ALA A 94 -5.76 4.21 -8.84
C ALA A 94 -4.40 4.62 -9.42
N THR A 95 -4.38 5.54 -10.39
CA THR A 95 -3.14 6.05 -10.99
C THR A 95 -2.25 6.73 -9.94
N GLU A 96 -2.84 7.55 -9.07
CA GLU A 96 -2.14 8.20 -7.97
C GLU A 96 -1.63 7.19 -6.93
N PHE A 97 -2.44 6.19 -6.59
CA PHE A 97 -2.07 5.17 -5.59
C PHE A 97 -1.04 4.16 -6.10
N ARG A 98 -0.98 3.93 -7.41
CA ARG A 98 -0.12 2.93 -8.07
C ARG A 98 1.36 3.00 -7.67
N TYR A 99 1.86 4.20 -7.37
CA TYR A 99 3.26 4.39 -6.95
C TYR A 99 3.60 3.66 -5.66
N PHE A 100 2.61 3.48 -4.78
CA PHE A 100 2.75 2.89 -3.45
C PHE A 100 2.52 1.37 -3.44
N VAL A 101 2.05 0.78 -4.55
CA VAL A 101 1.71 -0.64 -4.64
C VAL A 101 2.92 -1.47 -5.05
N THR A 102 3.15 -2.60 -4.38
CA THR A 102 4.24 -3.53 -4.72
C THR A 102 3.85 -4.41 -5.91
N ARG A 103 2.64 -4.97 -5.91
CA ARG A 103 2.13 -5.87 -6.97
C ARG A 103 1.49 -5.11 -8.14
N LYS A 104 2.23 -4.19 -8.76
CA LYS A 104 1.72 -3.24 -9.79
C LYS A 104 0.98 -3.91 -10.95
N THR A 105 1.49 -5.02 -11.48
CA THR A 105 0.84 -5.74 -12.60
C THR A 105 -0.52 -6.30 -12.20
N GLU A 106 -0.65 -6.80 -10.98
CA GLU A 106 -1.91 -7.32 -10.48
C GLU A 106 -2.90 -6.19 -10.20
N PHE A 107 -2.41 -5.09 -9.62
CA PHE A 107 -3.19 -3.86 -9.44
C PHE A 107 -3.74 -3.33 -10.76
N ASP A 108 -2.88 -3.17 -11.78
CA ASP A 108 -3.27 -2.68 -13.11
C ASP A 108 -4.31 -3.61 -13.76
N ARG A 109 -4.18 -4.93 -13.55
CA ARG A 109 -5.18 -5.92 -14.01
C ARG A 109 -6.51 -5.76 -13.30
N THR A 110 -6.52 -5.56 -11.98
CA THR A 110 -7.75 -5.37 -11.20
C THR A 110 -8.45 -4.07 -11.58
N VAL A 111 -7.71 -2.97 -11.80
CA VAL A 111 -8.26 -1.70 -12.33
C VAL A 111 -8.86 -1.91 -13.72
N SER A 112 -8.18 -2.65 -14.59
CA SER A 112 -8.72 -3.00 -15.93
C SER A 112 -9.98 -3.85 -15.84
N ALA A 113 -10.03 -4.83 -14.93
CA ALA A 113 -11.21 -5.66 -14.69
C ALA A 113 -12.39 -4.82 -14.20
N TYR A 114 -12.16 -3.87 -13.29
CA TYR A 114 -13.17 -2.90 -12.85
C TYR A 114 -13.71 -2.08 -14.03
N ASN A 115 -12.82 -1.49 -14.83
CA ASN A 115 -13.21 -0.68 -15.98
C ASN A 115 -13.98 -1.48 -17.02
N LYS A 116 -13.57 -2.72 -17.28
CA LYS A 116 -14.25 -3.63 -18.18
C LYS A 116 -15.64 -3.98 -17.66
N TYR A 117 -15.73 -4.40 -16.40
CA TYR A 117 -17.00 -4.74 -15.76
C TYR A 117 -18.00 -3.58 -15.85
N CYS A 118 -17.58 -2.36 -15.50
CA CYS A 118 -18.45 -1.19 -15.48
C CYS A 118 -18.91 -0.74 -16.88
N ARG A 119 -18.17 -1.09 -17.95
CA ARG A 119 -18.54 -0.78 -19.34
C ARG A 119 -19.46 -1.82 -19.98
N GLU A 120 -19.29 -3.08 -19.61
CA GLU A 120 -19.96 -4.21 -20.25
C GLU A 120 -21.21 -4.67 -19.48
N THR A 121 -21.31 -4.34 -18.19
CA THR A 121 -22.44 -4.76 -17.36
C THR A 121 -23.62 -3.81 -17.54
N THR A 122 -24.83 -4.37 -17.62
CA THR A 122 -26.09 -3.62 -17.67
C THR A 122 -26.93 -3.96 -16.44
N TYR A 123 -27.94 -3.14 -16.15
CA TYR A 123 -28.83 -3.41 -15.03
C TYR A 123 -29.56 -4.75 -15.22
N GLU A 124 -29.99 -5.06 -16.43
CA GLU A 124 -30.69 -6.31 -16.77
C GLU A 124 -29.81 -7.53 -16.54
N SER A 125 -28.50 -7.45 -16.85
CA SER A 125 -27.59 -8.58 -16.64
C SER A 125 -27.35 -8.86 -15.15
N ILE A 126 -27.45 -7.84 -14.31
CA ILE A 126 -27.45 -7.97 -12.85
C ILE A 126 -28.79 -8.49 -12.34
N ALA A 127 -29.91 -7.89 -12.76
CA ALA A 127 -31.25 -8.22 -12.28
C ALA A 127 -31.69 -9.63 -12.70
N ALA A 128 -31.34 -10.08 -13.91
CA ALA A 128 -31.65 -11.42 -14.40
C ALA A 128 -31.07 -12.52 -13.50
N TYR A 129 -29.87 -12.29 -12.94
CA TYR A 129 -29.23 -13.21 -12.00
C TYR A 129 -29.97 -13.34 -10.66
N THR A 130 -30.67 -12.27 -10.25
CA THR A 130 -31.49 -12.24 -9.03
C THR A 130 -32.86 -12.86 -9.29
N MET A 131 -33.46 -12.60 -10.45
CA MET A 131 -34.81 -13.04 -10.79
C MET A 131 -34.91 -14.52 -11.20
N PHE A 132 -33.84 -15.11 -11.75
CA PHE A 132 -33.84 -16.51 -12.20
C PHE A 132 -32.73 -17.36 -11.54
N PRO A 133 -32.81 -17.65 -10.22
CA PRO A 133 -31.78 -18.42 -9.52
C PRO A 133 -31.59 -19.84 -10.07
N SER A 134 -32.63 -20.40 -10.68
CA SER A 134 -32.65 -21.76 -11.27
C SER A 134 -31.87 -21.87 -12.59
N MET A 135 -31.50 -20.75 -13.22
CA MET A 135 -30.66 -20.74 -14.43
C MET A 135 -29.15 -20.66 -14.11
N LYS A 136 -28.78 -20.61 -12.81
CA LYS A 136 -27.38 -20.59 -12.37
C LYS A 136 -26.71 -21.92 -12.70
N LYS A 137 -25.65 -21.89 -13.51
CA LYS A 137 -24.69 -23.01 -13.56
C LYS A 137 -23.87 -22.97 -12.26
N GLU A 138 -23.46 -24.12 -11.73
CA GLU A 138 -22.68 -24.18 -10.46
C GLU A 138 -21.37 -23.36 -10.46
N ARG A 139 -20.87 -22.95 -11.63
CA ARG A 139 -19.63 -22.16 -11.79
C ARG A 139 -19.87 -20.68 -12.07
N ASP A 140 -21.12 -20.26 -12.19
CA ASP A 140 -21.49 -18.90 -12.55
C ASP A 140 -21.47 -18.01 -11.30
N ILE A 141 -20.33 -17.37 -11.07
CA ILE A 141 -20.20 -16.26 -10.12
C ILE A 141 -21.07 -15.13 -10.66
N GLY A 142 -22.21 -14.85 -10.01
CA GLY A 142 -23.14 -13.85 -10.49
C GLY A 142 -22.49 -12.47 -10.62
N LYS A 143 -23.00 -11.63 -11.54
CA LYS A 143 -22.40 -10.33 -11.87
C LYS A 143 -22.12 -9.46 -10.63
N ARG A 144 -23.01 -9.44 -9.64
CA ARG A 144 -22.75 -8.72 -8.38
C ARG A 144 -21.59 -9.27 -7.57
N GLU A 145 -21.43 -10.59 -7.53
CA GLU A 145 -20.31 -11.21 -6.83
C GLU A 145 -19.00 -10.96 -7.60
N GLU A 146 -19.05 -10.94 -8.94
CA GLU A 146 -17.92 -10.49 -9.77
C GLU A 146 -17.52 -9.04 -9.42
N PHE A 147 -18.49 -8.12 -9.35
CA PHE A 147 -18.23 -6.74 -8.93
C PHE A 147 -17.63 -6.65 -7.54
N LYS A 148 -18.19 -7.40 -6.58
CA LYS A 148 -17.72 -7.46 -5.20
C LYS A 148 -16.27 -7.92 -5.12
N ASN A 149 -15.95 -9.03 -5.77
CA ASN A 149 -14.59 -9.56 -5.80
C ASN A 149 -13.61 -8.55 -6.40
N ILE A 150 -13.99 -7.83 -7.46
CA ILE A 150 -13.16 -6.79 -8.06
C ILE A 150 -12.93 -5.62 -7.08
N VAL A 151 -13.98 -5.10 -6.46
CA VAL A 151 -13.90 -3.96 -5.53
C VAL A 151 -13.12 -4.33 -4.26
N GLU A 152 -13.38 -5.50 -3.67
CA GLU A 152 -12.64 -5.99 -2.52
C GLU A 152 -11.17 -6.20 -2.84
N HIS A 153 -10.87 -6.74 -4.03
CA HIS A 153 -9.49 -6.90 -4.47
C HIS A 153 -8.80 -5.54 -4.67
N LEU A 154 -9.46 -4.53 -5.26
CA LEU A 154 -8.94 -3.16 -5.34
C LEU A 154 -8.62 -2.60 -3.95
N LEU A 155 -9.55 -2.73 -3.01
CA LEU A 155 -9.39 -2.22 -1.64
C LEU A 155 -8.27 -2.93 -0.88
N SER A 156 -8.02 -4.23 -1.16
CA SER A 156 -6.96 -4.98 -0.49
C SER A 156 -5.55 -4.49 -0.79
N PHE A 157 -5.31 -3.81 -1.93
CA PHE A 157 -4.00 -3.22 -2.23
C PHE A 157 -3.65 -2.10 -1.24
N ALA A 158 -4.65 -1.45 -0.65
CA ALA A 158 -4.45 -0.46 0.40
C ALA A 158 -4.25 -1.06 1.79
N ASP A 159 -4.36 -2.39 1.92
CA ASP A 159 -4.03 -3.16 3.11
C ASP A 159 -2.69 -3.92 2.99
N GLU A 160 -2.03 -3.86 1.83
CA GLU A 160 -0.70 -4.46 1.63
C GLU A 160 0.33 -3.85 2.59
N LYS A 161 1.21 -4.70 3.13
CA LYS A 161 2.43 -4.33 3.84
C LYS A 161 3.59 -5.17 3.32
#